data_AF-A0A091WN59-F1
#
_entry.id   AF-A0A091WN59-F1
#
_cell.length_a   1.000
_cell.length_b   1.000
_cell.length_c   1.000
_cell.angle_alpha   90.00
_cell.angle_beta   90.00
_cell.angle_gamma   90.00
#
_symmetry.space_group_name_H-M   'P 1'
#
loop_
_entity.id
_entity.type
_entity.pdbx_description
1 polymer ?
#
loop_
_entity_poly.entity_id
_entity_poly.type
_entity_poly.pdbx_seq_one_letter_code
_entity_poly.pdbx_strand_id
1 'polypeptide(L)' 'NGFKLKEGRFGLDIAKKFFTKRVERHWNRLPREAVDAPSLKVFKAELDGALSSLV' A
#
# COMPACT_ATOMS: atom_id res chain seq x y z
N ASN A 1 20.64 -23.37 4.26
CA ASN A 1 20.38 -21.91 4.29
C ASN A 1 19.07 -21.47 3.60
N GLY A 2 18.03 -22.31 3.51
CA GLY A 2 16.79 -21.98 2.78
C GLY A 2 15.58 -21.57 3.64
N PHE A 3 15.71 -21.56 4.97
CA PHE A 3 14.57 -21.33 5.87
C PHE A 3 14.31 -19.83 6.16
N LYS A 4 15.33 -18.97 6.09
CA LYS A 4 15.25 -17.54 6.43
C LYS A 4 14.53 -16.67 5.38
N LEU A 5 14.46 -17.11 4.12
CA LEU A 5 13.80 -16.34 3.05
C LEU A 5 12.26 -16.45 3.08
N LYS A 6 11.72 -17.57 3.60
CA LYS A 6 10.27 -17.75 3.74
C LYS A 6 9.68 -16.87 4.85
N GLU A 7 10.41 -16.66 5.94
CA GLU A 7 10.00 -15.80 7.06
C GLU A 7 9.98 -14.31 6.68
N GLY A 8 10.98 -13.85 5.90
CA GLY A 8 10.99 -12.49 5.34
C GLY A 8 9.85 -12.24 4.34
N ARG A 9 9.53 -13.22 3.49
CA ARG A 9 8.37 -13.14 2.57
C ARG A 9 7.03 -13.14 3.32
N PHE A 10 6.93 -13.93 4.38
CA PHE A 10 5.75 -13.98 5.24
C PHE A 10 5.51 -12.64 5.94
N GLY A 11 6.57 -12.03 6.49
CA GLY A 11 6.52 -10.68 7.05
C GLY A 11 6.11 -9.63 6.02
N LEU A 12 6.65 -9.71 4.80
CA LEU A 12 6.32 -8.78 3.71
C LEU A 12 4.86 -8.91 3.26
N ASP A 13 4.34 -10.13 3.12
CA ASP A 13 2.95 -10.38 2.75
C ASP A 13 1.96 -9.89 3.81
N ILE A 14 2.30 -10.10 5.09
CA ILE A 14 1.53 -9.56 6.23
C ILE A 14 1.59 -8.04 6.23
N ALA A 15 2.77 -7.44 6.07
CA ALA A 15 2.94 -6.00 6.02
C ALA A 15 2.14 -5.38 4.87
N LYS A 16 2.19 -5.99 3.67
CA LYS A 16 1.43 -5.55 2.49
C LYS A 16 -0.08 -5.58 2.77
N LYS A 17 -0.61 -6.69 3.31
CA LYS A 17 -2.03 -6.82 3.69
C LYS A 17 -2.46 -5.83 4.78
N PHE A 18 -1.62 -5.60 5.78
CA PHE A 18 -1.88 -4.63 6.84
C PHE A 18 -1.86 -3.20 6.32
N PHE A 19 -0.90 -2.87 5.45
CA PHE A 19 -0.75 -1.55 4.86
C PHE A 19 -1.96 -1.20 4.00
N THR A 20 -2.40 -2.11 3.12
CA THR A 20 -3.62 -1.93 2.31
C THR A 20 -4.86 -1.67 3.18
N LYS A 21 -5.10 -2.48 4.22
CA LYS A 21 -6.25 -2.26 5.13
C LYS A 21 -6.15 -0.95 5.89
N ARG A 22 -4.95 -0.54 6.32
CA ARG A 22 -4.74 0.70 7.08
C ARG A 22 -4.93 1.92 6.20
N VAL A 23 -4.43 1.86 4.97
CA VAL A 23 -4.62 2.89 3.94
C VAL A 23 -6.09 3.00 3.57
N GLU A 24 -6.79 1.90 3.26
CA GLU A 24 -8.21 1.91 2.89
C GLU A 24 -9.11 2.51 4.00
N ARG A 25 -8.89 2.14 5.27
CA ARG A 25 -9.62 2.72 6.41
C ARG A 25 -9.34 4.22 6.57
N HIS A 26 -8.12 4.66 6.30
CA HIS A 26 -7.73 6.07 6.39
C HIS A 26 -8.32 6.90 5.24
N TRP A 27 -8.37 6.33 4.03
CA TRP A 27 -8.98 6.96 2.86
C TRP A 27 -10.49 7.15 3.03
N ASN A 28 -11.20 6.16 3.61
CA ASN A 28 -12.64 6.29 3.91
C ASN A 28 -12.97 7.36 4.97
N ARG A 29 -11.96 7.86 5.71
CA ARG A 29 -12.09 8.94 6.70
C ARG A 29 -11.70 10.31 6.17
N LEU A 30 -11.09 10.40 4.98
CA LEU A 30 -10.72 11.68 4.39
C LEU A 30 -11.94 12.33 3.74
N PRO A 31 -12.15 13.65 3.94
CA PRO A 31 -13.21 14.37 3.23
C PRO A 31 -12.96 14.29 1.72
N ARG A 32 -14.01 14.10 0.91
CA ARG A 32 -13.92 13.95 -0.56
C ARG A 32 -13.08 15.05 -1.22
N GLU A 33 -13.07 16.25 -0.66
CA GLU A 33 -12.28 17.40 -1.13
C GLU A 33 -10.76 17.22 -0.92
N ALA A 34 -10.34 16.56 0.17
CA ALA A 34 -8.95 16.15 0.37
C ALA A 34 -8.56 14.95 -0.50
N VAL A 35 -9.55 14.18 -0.97
CA VAL A 35 -9.38 13.04 -1.88
C VAL A 35 -9.18 13.48 -3.33
N ASP A 36 -9.80 14.59 -3.75
CA ASP A 36 -9.68 15.14 -5.12
C ASP A 36 -8.51 16.11 -5.32
N ALA A 37 -7.70 16.33 -4.27
CA ALA A 37 -6.50 17.16 -4.36
C ALA A 37 -5.52 16.61 -5.42
N PRO A 38 -4.92 17.47 -6.26
CA PRO A 38 -3.97 17.04 -7.30
C PRO A 38 -2.82 16.18 -6.75
N SER A 39 -2.36 16.47 -5.54
CA SER A 39 -1.30 15.73 -4.85
C SER A 39 -1.70 14.28 -4.52
N LEU A 40 -2.97 14.02 -4.20
CA LEU A 40 -3.44 12.68 -3.85
C LEU A 40 -3.64 11.80 -5.09
N LYS A 41 -4.05 12.39 -6.22
CA LYS A 41 -4.09 11.71 -7.52
C LYS A 41 -2.70 11.26 -7.97
N VAL A 42 -1.70 12.14 -7.83
CA VAL A 42 -0.30 11.81 -8.12
C VAL A 42 0.21 10.72 -7.17
N PHE A 43 -0.08 10.84 -5.87
CA PHE A 43 0.29 9.83 -4.87
C PHE A 43 -0.33 8.45 -5.16
N LYS A 44 -1.58 8.39 -5.65
CA LYS A 44 -2.23 7.13 -6.05
C LYS A 44 -1.59 6.53 -7.30
N ALA A 45 -1.20 7.35 -8.28
CA ALA A 45 -0.50 6.90 -9.48
C ALA A 45 0.90 6.34 -9.15
N GLU A 46 1.65 6.98 -8.25
CA GLU A 46 2.92 6.46 -7.76
C GLU A 46 2.76 5.15 -6.97
N LEU A 47 1.73 5.05 -6.12
CA LEU A 47 1.41 3.81 -5.41
C LEU A 47 1.05 2.67 -6.35
N ASP A 48 0.24 2.93 -7.37
CA ASP A 48 -0.14 1.93 -8.37
C ASP A 48 1.08 1.45 -9.17
N GLY A 49 1.94 2.39 -9.59
CA GLY A 49 3.23 2.07 -10.22
C GLY A 49 4.14 1.22 -9.32
N ALA A 50 4.32 1.62 -8.06
CA ALA A 50 5.16 0.90 -7.11
C ALA A 50 4.61 -0.51 -6.79
N LEU A 51 3.29 -0.64 -6.63
CA LEU A 51 2.64 -1.93 -6.38
C LEU A 51 2.70 -2.87 -7.58
N SER A 52 2.66 -2.34 -8.80
CA SER A 52 2.83 -3.12 -10.04
C SER A 52 4.23 -3.71 -10.18
N SER A 53 5.26 -3.01 -9.68
CA SER A 53 6.65 -3.48 -9.70
C SER A 53 6.96 -4.57 -8.66
N LEU A 54 6.04 -4.80 -7.72
CA LEU A 54 6.18 -5.80 -6.66
C LEU A 54 5.58 -7.17 -7.07
N VAL A 55 5.16 -7.34 -8.33
CA VAL A 55 4.63 -8.61 -8.89
C VAL A 55 5.72 -9.40 -9.60
#